data_AF-A0A640XMB1-F1
#
_entry.id   AF-A0A640XMB1-F1
#
_cell.length_a   1.000
_cell.length_b   1.000
_cell.length_c   1.000
_cell.angle_alpha   90.00
_cell.angle_beta   90.00
_cell.angle_gamma   90.00
#
_symmetry.space_group_name_H-M   'P 1'
#
loop_
_entity.id
_entity.type
_entity.pdbx_description
1 polymer ?
#
loop_
_entity_poly.entity_id
_entity_poly.type
_entity_poly.pdbx_seq_one_letter_code
_entity_poly.pdbx_strand_id
1 'polypeptide(L)' 'MMSNNPIQMLEDEHLIIAKVISAVPVLADRLEAGRVVDIKTLHGVIEFLQTFADKCHHDKEEDLLFPALVNKGISKQ' A
#
# COMPACT_ATOMS: atom_id res chain seq x y z
N MET A 1 -16.64 -4.97 8.98
CA MET A 1 -17.63 -4.25 8.16
C MET A 1 -16.87 -3.19 7.39
N MET A 2 -17.14 -2.99 6.11
CA MET A 2 -16.58 -1.85 5.38
C MET A 2 -17.02 -0.56 6.08
N SER A 3 -16.07 0.29 6.43
CA SER A 3 -16.36 1.60 7.01
C SER A 3 -17.00 2.48 5.92
N ASN A 4 -18.14 3.11 6.22
CA ASN A 4 -18.76 4.10 5.32
C ASN A 4 -18.00 5.46 5.36
N ASN A 5 -16.81 5.51 5.95
CA ASN A 5 -15.97 6.70 6.04
C ASN A 5 -14.76 6.53 5.09
N PRO A 6 -14.67 7.32 4.00
CA PRO A 6 -13.57 7.24 3.04
C PRO A 6 -12.18 7.43 3.64
N ILE A 7 -12.05 8.26 4.67
CA ILE A 7 -10.74 8.50 5.32
C ILE A 7 -10.33 7.28 6.14
N GLN A 8 -11.26 6.70 6.91
CA GLN A 8 -10.97 5.47 7.67
C GLN A 8 -10.60 4.33 6.72
N MET A 9 -11.25 4.24 5.56
CA MET A 9 -10.89 3.27 4.53
C MET A 9 -9.43 3.44 4.08
N LEU A 10 -8.99 4.66 3.75
CA LEU A 10 -7.60 4.91 3.36
C LEU A 10 -6.61 4.59 4.49
N GLU A 11 -6.95 4.91 5.73
CA GLU A 11 -6.14 4.54 6.91
C GLU A 11 -6.03 3.02 7.08
N ASP A 12 -7.14 2.29 6.94
CA ASP A 12 -7.16 0.83 7.03
C ASP A 12 -6.32 0.20 5.90
N GLU A 13 -6.38 0.77 4.70
CA GLU A 13 -5.56 0.36 3.56
C GLU A 13 -4.07 0.58 3.80
N HIS A 14 -3.69 1.73 4.39
CA HIS A 14 -2.32 1.98 4.82
C HIS A 14 -1.80 0.93 5.80
N LEU A 15 -2.62 0.46 6.75
CA LEU A 15 -2.21 -0.60 7.67
C LEU A 15 -1.94 -1.92 6.95
N ILE A 16 -2.73 -2.25 5.92
CA ILE A 16 -2.53 -3.44 5.09
C ILE A 16 -1.24 -3.30 4.27
N ILE A 17 -1.03 -2.14 3.63
CA ILE A 17 0.17 -1.85 2.85
C ILE A 17 1.43 -1.94 3.72
N ALA A 18 1.42 -1.29 4.89
CA ALA A 18 2.54 -1.33 5.84
C ALA A 18 2.86 -2.77 6.29
N LYS A 19 1.83 -3.59 6.53
CA LYS A 19 2.01 -5.01 6.88
C LYS A 19 2.72 -5.78 5.77
N VAL A 20 2.32 -5.63 4.51
CA VAL A 20 2.99 -6.31 3.39
C VAL A 20 4.43 -5.79 3.21
N ILE A 21 4.65 -4.49 3.27
CA ILE A 21 5.98 -3.89 3.15
C ILE A 21 6.91 -4.37 4.27
N SER A 22 6.41 -4.54 5.50
CA SER A 22 7.22 -5.03 6.62
C SER A 22 7.78 -6.44 6.42
N ALA A 23 7.21 -7.23 5.51
CA ALA A 23 7.72 -8.54 5.16
C ALA A 23 8.95 -8.48 4.23
N VAL A 24 9.10 -7.40 3.46
CA VAL A 24 10.20 -7.23 2.48
C VAL A 24 11.58 -7.37 3.11
N PRO A 25 11.95 -6.66 4.20
CA PRO A 25 13.28 -6.83 4.79
C PRO A 25 13.52 -8.25 5.30
N VAL A 26 12.49 -8.90 5.86
CA VAL A 26 12.60 -10.30 6.31
C VAL A 26 12.86 -11.24 5.14
N LEU A 27 12.23 -11.02 3.99
CA LEU A 27 12.47 -11.82 2.77
C LEU A 27 13.88 -11.57 2.22
N ALA A 28 14.35 -10.32 2.22
CA ALA A 28 15.70 -9.96 1.82
C ALA A 28 16.76 -10.64 2.71
N ASP A 29 16.63 -10.53 4.04
CA ASP A 29 17.55 -11.16 5.00
C ASP A 29 17.61 -12.69 4.83
N ARG A 30 16.48 -13.32 4.45
CA ARG A 30 16.46 -14.76 4.15
C ARG A 30 17.22 -15.09 2.89
N LEU A 31 17.04 -14.32 1.82
CA LEU A 31 17.77 -14.51 0.56
C LEU A 31 19.28 -14.30 0.77
N GLU A 32 19.68 -13.25 1.49
CA GLU A 32 21.09 -12.98 1.81
C GLU A 32 21.73 -14.10 2.65
N ALA A 33 20.96 -14.68 3.59
CA ALA A 33 21.40 -15.84 4.37
C ALA A 33 21.39 -17.17 3.59
N GLY A 34 21.14 -17.15 2.27
CA GLY A 34 21.08 -18.36 1.43
C GLY A 34 19.88 -19.26 1.73
N ARG A 35 18.86 -18.76 2.44
CA ARG A 35 17.65 -19.53 2.76
C ARG A 35 16.67 -19.51 1.60
N VAL A 36 15.97 -20.63 1.42
CA VAL A 36 14.90 -20.73 0.44
C VAL A 36 13.77 -19.77 0.81
N VAL A 37 13.35 -18.99 -0.19
CA VAL A 37 12.15 -18.15 -0.20
C VAL A 37 11.30 -18.60 -1.38
N ASP A 38 10.00 -18.79 -1.16
CA ASP A 38 9.07 -19.15 -2.22
C ASP A 38 8.95 -17.98 -3.21
N ILE A 39 9.21 -18.26 -4.49
CA ILE A 39 9.08 -17.29 -5.58
C ILE A 39 7.67 -16.74 -5.69
N LYS A 40 6.64 -17.53 -5.34
CA LYS A 40 5.25 -17.07 -5.34
C LYS A 40 5.02 -15.98 -4.29
N THR A 41 5.68 -16.07 -3.14
CA THR A 41 5.63 -15.02 -2.11
C THR A 41 6.24 -13.72 -2.63
N LEU A 42 7.39 -13.79 -3.30
CA LEU A 42 8.03 -12.61 -3.89
C LEU A 42 7.13 -11.97 -4.96
N HIS A 43 6.57 -12.77 -5.86
CA HIS A 43 5.62 -12.26 -6.86
C HIS A 43 4.37 -11.65 -6.21
N GLY A 44 3.83 -12.28 -5.17
CA GLY A 44 2.65 -11.76 -4.48
C GLY A 44 2.90 -10.41 -3.81
N VAL A 45 4.10 -10.18 -3.25
CA VAL A 45 4.47 -8.86 -2.71
C VAL A 45 4.53 -7.81 -3.83
N ILE A 46 5.17 -8.13 -4.95
CA ILE A 46 5.29 -7.20 -6.09
C ILE A 46 3.90 -6.88 -6.66
N GLU A 47 3.07 -7.89 -6.91
CA GLU A 47 1.72 -7.74 -7.43
C GLU A 47 0.85 -6.90 -6.48
N PHE A 48 0.95 -7.15 -5.18
CA PHE A 48 0.22 -6.37 -4.17
C PHE A 48 0.64 -4.89 -4.21
N LEU A 49 1.94 -4.58 -4.25
CA LEU A 49 2.40 -3.19 -4.28
C LEU A 49 1.97 -2.48 -5.58
N GLN A 50 2.15 -3.11 -6.74
CA GLN A 50 1.83 -2.51 -8.04
C GLN A 50 0.32 -2.38 -8.29
N THR A 51 -0.49 -3.25 -7.70
CA THR A 51 -1.94 -3.26 -7.96
C THR A 51 -2.69 -2.60 -6.83
N PHE A 52 -2.49 -3.05 -5.59
CA PHE A 52 -3.27 -2.55 -4.48
C PHE A 52 -2.74 -1.19 -3.97
N ALA A 53 -1.45 -1.06 -3.72
CA ALA A 53 -0.89 0.19 -3.19
C ALA A 53 -0.90 1.29 -4.27
N ASP A 54 -0.36 1.02 -5.46
CA ASP A 54 -0.36 2.02 -6.53
C ASP A 54 -1.76 2.22 -7.11
N LYS A 55 -2.29 1.27 -7.88
CA LYS A 55 -3.50 1.52 -8.68
C LYS A 55 -4.81 1.60 -7.89
N CYS A 56 -4.92 0.91 -6.76
CA CYS A 56 -6.17 0.94 -6.00
C CYS A 56 -6.17 2.02 -4.92
N HIS A 57 -5.06 2.16 -4.18
CA HIS A 57 -4.99 3.08 -3.07
C HIS A 57 -4.59 4.49 -3.52
N HIS A 58 -3.45 4.66 -4.23
CA HIS A 58 -3.04 5.99 -4.67
C HIS A 58 -4.05 6.63 -5.63
N ASP A 59 -4.70 5.89 -6.55
CA ASP A 59 -5.73 6.47 -7.42
C ASP A 59 -6.87 7.14 -6.61
N LYS A 60 -7.28 6.58 -5.45
CA LYS A 60 -8.27 7.23 -4.59
C LYS A 60 -7.75 8.52 -3.98
N GLU A 61 -6.48 8.54 -3.60
CA GLU A 61 -5.87 9.73 -3.05
C GLU A 61 -5.69 10.81 -4.13
N GLU A 62 -5.10 10.45 -5.26
CA GLU A 62 -4.74 11.35 -6.35
C GLU A 62 -5.94 11.91 -7.11
N ASP A 63 -6.95 11.07 -7.37
CA ASP A 63 -8.13 11.45 -8.15
C ASP A 63 -9.26 12.03 -7.30
N LEU A 64 -9.35 11.66 -6.00
CA LEU A 64 -10.48 12.04 -5.14
C LEU A 64 -10.05 12.88 -3.95
N LEU A 65 -9.20 12.34 -3.06
CA LEU A 65 -8.90 13.00 -1.78
C LEU A 65 -8.10 14.29 -1.99
N PHE A 66 -6.96 14.24 -2.66
CA PHE A 66 -6.08 15.40 -2.82
C PHE A 66 -6.76 16.55 -3.57
N PRO A 67 -7.51 16.32 -4.67
CA PRO A 67 -8.30 17.38 -5.29
C PRO A 67 -9.32 18.01 -4.32
N ALA A 68 -9.98 17.19 -3.48
CA ALA A 68 -10.91 17.70 -2.48
C ALA A 68 -10.22 18.56 -1.40
N LEU A 69 -9.02 18.16 -0.95
CA LEU A 69 -8.21 18.94 -0.01
C LEU A 69 -7.73 20.27 -0.60
N VAL A 70 -7.32 20.27 -1.88
CA VAL A 70 -6.97 21.50 -2.61
C VAL A 70 -8.14 22.45 -2.71
N ASN A 71 -9.34 21.96 -3.02
CA ASN A 71 -10.56 22.77 -3.04
C ASN A 71 -10.92 23.35 -1.66
N LYS A 72 -10.37 22.78 -0.57
CA LYS A 72 -10.50 23.30 0.80
C LYS A 72 -9.34 24.21 1.22
N GLY A 73 -8.40 24.52 0.31
CA GLY A 73 -7.29 25.44 0.55
C GLY A 73 -6.03 24.77 1.11
N ILE A 74 -5.95 23.44 1.14
CA ILE A 74 -4.73 22.70 1.50
C ILE A 74 -3.91 22.48 0.23
N SER A 75 -2.69 23.00 0.17
CA SER A 75 -1.81 22.82 -1.00
C SER A 75 -1.42 21.35 -1.21
N LYS A 76 -1.38 20.88 -2.46
CA LYS A 76 -0.61 19.67 -2.82
C LYS A 76 0.87 19.95 -2.54
N GLN A 77 1.55 19.02 -1.87
CA GLN A 77 3.02 18.97 -1.82
C GLN A 77 3.54 18.25 -3.06
#